data_AF-A0A5M9J070-F1
#
_entry.id   AF-A0A5M9J070-F1
#
_cell.length_a   1.000
_cell.length_b   1.000
_cell.length_c   1.000
_cell.angle_alpha   90.00
_cell.angle_beta   90.00
_cell.angle_gamma   90.00
#
_symmetry.space_group_name_H-M   'P 1'
#
loop_
_entity.id
_entity.type
_entity.pdbx_description
1 polymer ?
#
loop_
_entity_poly.entity_id
_entity_poly.type
_entity_poly.pdbx_seq_one_letter_code
_entity_poly.pdbx_strand_id
1 'polypeptide(L)'
;MNLWEDLRRSHALRKLTGIFEGLVEPAVGAQYQQNTRAIGYWLDQLQGSSPQQITHALLKQMQVAQRRGDMRQFNAQTVLLELMVESNRALDLATYSALPRAAPRRQAGS
;
A
#
# COMPACT_ATOMS: atom_id res chain seq x y z
N MET A 1 -11.88 -10.69 -9.01
CA MET A 1 -10.87 -10.41 -7.98
C MET A 1 -10.82 -11.61 -7.04
N ASN A 2 -9.63 -12.12 -6.75
CA ASN A 2 -9.40 -13.25 -5.86
C ASN A 2 -9.18 -12.73 -4.42
N LEU A 3 -9.99 -13.18 -3.46
CA LEU A 3 -9.90 -12.78 -2.05
C LEU A 3 -8.49 -13.03 -1.48
N TRP A 4 -7.85 -14.11 -1.89
CA TRP A 4 -6.50 -14.45 -1.45
C TRP A 4 -5.48 -13.40 -1.90
N GLU A 5 -5.55 -12.96 -3.16
CA GLU A 5 -4.67 -11.92 -3.70
C GLU A 5 -4.88 -10.58 -2.98
N ASP A 6 -6.12 -10.25 -2.64
CA ASP A 6 -6.45 -9.04 -1.90
C ASP A 6 -5.89 -9.05 -0.47
N LEU A 7 -5.96 -10.21 0.20
CA LEU A 7 -5.39 -10.42 1.53
C LEU A 7 -3.86 -10.37 1.49
N ARG A 8 -3.24 -11.09 0.53
CA ARG A 8 -1.78 -11.09 0.32
C ARG A 8 -1.25 -9.68 0.08
N ARG A 9 -1.88 -8.93 -0.84
CA ARG A 9 -1.53 -7.54 -1.13
C ARG A 9 -1.68 -6.66 0.10
N SER A 10 -2.83 -6.74 0.77
CA SER A 10 -3.09 -5.93 1.97
C SER A 10 -2.08 -6.22 3.08
N HIS A 11 -1.67 -7.49 3.24
CA HIS A 11 -0.67 -7.89 4.22
C HIS A 11 0.72 -7.37 3.85
N ALA A 12 1.14 -7.54 2.59
CA ALA A 12 2.42 -7.04 2.10
C ALA A 12 2.57 -5.53 2.30
N LEU A 13 1.53 -4.75 1.97
CA LEU A 13 1.52 -3.29 2.17
C LEU A 13 1.63 -2.90 3.66
N ARG A 14 0.99 -3.64 4.57
CA ARG A 14 1.16 -3.42 6.02
C ARG A 14 2.58 -3.70 6.47
N LYS A 15 3.20 -4.76 5.95
CA LYS A 15 4.57 -5.13 6.30
C LYS A 15 5.59 -4.11 5.79
N LEU A 16 5.38 -3.59 4.59
CA LEU A 16 6.17 -2.46 4.06
C LEU A 16 5.98 -1.21 4.93
N THR A 17 4.74 -0.84 5.24
CA THR A 17 4.43 0.31 6.12
C THR A 17 5.16 0.20 7.45
N GLY A 18 5.13 -0.96 8.09
CA GLY A 18 5.81 -1.17 9.39
C GLY A 18 7.32 -1.00 9.34
N ILE A 19 7.97 -1.26 8.19
CA ILE A 19 9.40 -0.96 8.01
C ILE A 19 9.61 0.55 8.08
N PHE A 20 8.79 1.34 7.37
CA PHE A 20 8.88 2.81 7.39
C PHE A 20 8.48 3.42 8.73
N GLU A 21 7.49 2.86 9.44
CA GLU A 21 7.16 3.29 10.80
C GLU A 21 8.35 3.14 11.75
N GLY A 22 9.18 2.11 11.58
CA GLY A 22 10.33 1.79 12.42
C GLY A 22 11.62 2.53 12.08
N LEU A 23 11.67 3.29 10.99
CA LEU A 23 12.85 4.07 10.60
C LEU A 23 12.89 5.38 11.40
N VAL A 24 13.37 5.30 12.64
CA VAL A 24 13.68 6.49 13.47
C VAL A 24 15.08 7.03 13.18
N GLU A 25 16.02 6.14 12.79
CA GLU A 25 17.37 6.49 12.37
C GLU A 25 17.76 5.70 11.09
N PRO A 26 18.75 6.19 10.31
CA PRO A 26 19.27 5.46 9.16
C PRO A 26 19.76 4.08 9.63
N ALA A 27 19.16 3.01 9.11
CA ALA A 27 19.65 1.66 9.39
C ALA A 27 21.09 1.53 8.87
N VAL A 28 22.01 1.05 9.71
CA VAL A 28 23.43 0.86 9.36
C VAL A 28 23.79 -0.63 9.38
N GLY A 29 24.73 -1.04 8.52
CA GLY A 29 25.29 -2.39 8.53
C GLY A 29 24.25 -3.49 8.31
N ALA A 30 24.20 -4.46 9.23
CA ALA A 30 23.32 -5.62 9.11
C ALA A 30 21.82 -5.26 9.08
N GLN A 31 21.40 -4.22 9.80
CA GLN A 31 20.00 -3.80 9.84
C GLN A 31 19.55 -3.23 8.48
N TYR A 32 20.43 -2.49 7.80
CA TYR A 32 20.17 -1.99 6.46
C TYR A 32 19.94 -3.16 5.49
N GLN A 33 20.86 -4.12 5.46
CA GLN A 33 20.75 -5.29 4.59
C GLN A 33 19.49 -6.11 4.86
N GLN A 34 19.13 -6.28 6.13
CA GLN A 34 17.91 -6.97 6.52
C GLN A 34 16.66 -6.22 6.03
N ASN A 35 16.62 -4.90 6.21
CA ASN A 35 15.52 -4.07 5.74
C ASN A 35 15.38 -4.12 4.21
N THR A 36 16.48 -4.01 3.46
CA THR A 36 16.46 -4.11 1.99
C THR A 36 15.94 -5.46 1.52
N ARG A 37 16.37 -6.58 2.13
CA ARG A 37 15.86 -7.92 1.81
C ARG A 37 14.37 -8.04 2.13
N ALA A 38 13.94 -7.53 3.28
CA ALA A 38 12.54 -7.55 3.67
C ALA A 38 11.67 -6.72 2.71
N ILE A 39 12.14 -5.52 2.32
CA ILE A 39 11.46 -4.67 1.34
C ILE A 39 11.33 -5.42 0.01
N GLY A 40 12.42 -5.99 -0.51
CA GLY A 40 12.39 -6.76 -1.75
C GLY A 40 11.37 -7.90 -1.70
N TYR A 41 11.41 -8.71 -0.64
CA TYR A 41 10.45 -9.80 -0.44
C TYR A 41 8.98 -9.33 -0.46
N TRP A 42 8.66 -8.26 0.27
CA TRP A 42 7.28 -7.76 0.30
C TRP A 42 6.86 -7.10 -1.00
N LEU A 43 7.79 -6.48 -1.74
CA LEU A 43 7.52 -5.99 -3.09
C LEU A 43 7.22 -7.14 -4.07
N ASP A 44 7.90 -8.27 -3.93
CA ASP A 44 7.62 -9.46 -4.75
C ASP A 44 6.22 -10.03 -4.48
N GLN A 45 5.73 -9.93 -3.24
CA GLN A 45 4.35 -10.30 -2.91
C GLN A 45 3.29 -9.40 -3.56
N LEU A 46 3.68 -8.24 -4.11
CA LEU A 46 2.78 -7.37 -4.87
C LEU A 46 2.76 -7.69 -6.37
N GLN A 47 3.65 -8.57 -6.86
CA GLN A 47 3.66 -8.98 -8.26
C GLN A 47 2.28 -9.54 -8.68
N GLY A 48 1.83 -9.12 -9.86
CA GLY A 48 0.50 -9.42 -10.39
C GLY A 48 -0.60 -8.43 -9.96
N SER A 49 -0.32 -7.51 -9.03
CA SER A 49 -1.25 -6.43 -8.70
C SER A 49 -1.08 -5.26 -9.67
N SER A 50 -2.18 -4.70 -10.17
CA SER A 50 -2.13 -3.46 -10.94
C SER A 50 -1.83 -2.25 -10.05
N PRO A 51 -1.28 -1.15 -10.60
CA PRO A 51 -1.09 0.09 -9.86
C PRO A 51 -2.36 0.59 -9.18
N GLN A 52 -3.51 0.48 -9.85
CA GLN A 52 -4.81 0.82 -9.26
C GLN A 52 -5.14 -0.02 -8.03
N GLN A 53 -4.87 -1.33 -8.05
CA GLN A 53 -5.14 -2.22 -6.91
C GLN A 53 -4.23 -1.94 -5.71
N ILE A 54 -2.98 -1.56 -5.97
CA ILE A 54 -2.03 -1.15 -4.94
C ILE A 54 -2.47 0.18 -4.32
N THR A 55 -2.73 1.21 -5.13
CA THR A 55 -3.22 2.51 -4.67
C THR A 55 -4.51 2.38 -3.87
N HIS A 56 -5.49 1.62 -4.39
CA HIS A 56 -6.76 1.39 -3.69
C HIS A 56 -6.57 0.77 -2.30
N ALA A 57 -5.71 -0.24 -2.21
CA ALA A 57 -5.44 -0.92 -0.94
C ALA A 57 -4.72 -0.01 0.06
N LEU A 58 -3.73 0.78 -0.38
CA LEU A 58 -3.05 1.77 0.47
C LEU A 58 -4.01 2.84 0.97
N LEU A 59 -4.81 3.45 0.09
CA LEU A 59 -5.78 4.48 0.49
C LEU A 59 -6.79 3.94 1.50
N LYS A 60 -7.22 2.68 1.36
CA LYS A 60 -8.09 2.02 2.35
C LYS A 60 -7.40 1.90 3.72
N GLN A 61 -6.12 1.58 3.76
CA GLN A 61 -5.35 1.49 5.00
C GLN A 61 -5.14 2.88 5.63
N MET A 62 -4.84 3.90 4.82
CA MET A 62 -4.73 5.30 5.24
C MET A 62 -6.01 5.82 5.88
N GLN A 63 -7.17 5.55 5.26
CA GLN A 63 -8.47 5.91 5.83
C GLN A 63 -8.69 5.24 7.20
N VAL A 64 -8.23 4.00 7.38
CA VAL A 64 -8.34 3.30 8.67
C VAL A 64 -7.43 3.94 9.71
N ALA A 65 -6.17 4.25 9.37
CA ALA A 65 -5.23 4.91 10.27
C ALA A 65 -5.73 6.29 10.69
N GLN A 66 -6.20 7.09 9.73
CA GLN A 66 -6.78 8.41 9.97
C GLN A 66 -7.98 8.35 10.91
N ARG A 67 -8.91 7.40 10.69
CA ARG A 67 -10.08 7.21 11.57
C ARG A 67 -9.70 6.80 12.99
N ARG A 68 -8.54 6.14 13.17
CA ARG A 68 -8.01 5.73 14.47
C ARG A 68 -7.14 6.81 15.13
N GLY A 69 -6.87 7.93 14.45
CA GLY A 69 -5.93 8.95 14.93
C GLY A 69 -4.47 8.50 14.93
N ASP A 70 -4.13 7.41 14.23
CA ASP A 70 -2.76 6.90 14.16
C ASP A 70 -1.96 7.67 13.09
N MET A 71 -1.52 8.88 13.46
CA MET A 71 -0.78 9.78 12.57
C MET A 71 0.58 9.22 12.16
N ARG A 72 1.22 8.39 13.02
CA ARG A 72 2.50 7.74 12.68
C ARG A 72 2.31 6.76 11.53
N GLN A 73 1.31 5.87 11.65
CA GLN A 73 0.98 4.93 10.59
C GLN A 73 0.52 5.65 9.32
N PHE A 74 -0.33 6.67 9.46
CA PHE A 74 -0.80 7.46 8.33
C PHE A 74 0.37 8.09 7.56
N ASN A 75 1.31 8.73 8.26
CA ASN A 75 2.49 9.34 7.63
C ASN A 75 3.38 8.30 6.94
N ALA A 76 3.61 7.13 7.58
CA ALA A 76 4.37 6.04 6.96
C ALA A 76 3.69 5.50 5.70
N GLN A 77 2.35 5.45 5.68
CA GLN A 77 1.58 5.05 4.51
C GLN A 77 1.63 6.10 3.39
N THR A 78 1.67 7.39 3.73
CA THR A 78 1.88 8.48 2.77
C THR A 78 3.24 8.35 2.08
N VAL A 79 4.32 8.18 2.86
CA VAL A 79 5.67 7.98 2.32
C VAL A 79 5.74 6.72 1.46
N LEU A 80 5.12 5.62 1.92
CA LEU A 80 5.05 4.39 1.13
C LEU A 80 4.31 4.61 -0.19
N LEU A 81 3.21 5.37 -0.20
CA LEU A 81 2.48 5.70 -1.42
C LEU A 81 3.35 6.50 -2.39
N GLU A 82 4.05 7.53 -1.91
CA GLU A 82 4.96 8.36 -2.72
C GLU A 82 6.04 7.50 -3.40
N LEU A 83 6.73 6.64 -2.63
CA LEU A 83 7.76 5.74 -3.18
C LEU A 83 7.19 4.73 -4.19
N MET A 84 5.97 4.25 -3.98
CA MET A 84 5.30 3.36 -4.92
C MET A 84 4.92 4.07 -6.21
N VAL A 85 4.55 5.35 -6.15
CA VAL A 85 4.27 6.17 -7.33
C VAL A 85 5.55 6.45 -8.09
N GLU A 86 6.62 6.86 -7.41
CA GLU A 86 7.93 7.12 -8.03
C GLU A 86 8.52 5.87 -8.71
N SER A 87 8.23 4.68 -8.17
CA SER A 87 8.65 3.40 -8.75
C SER A 87 7.67 2.82 -9.78
N ASN A 88 6.66 3.58 -10.22
CA ASN A 88 5.61 3.16 -11.17
C ASN A 88 4.78 1.95 -10.72
N ARG A 89 4.72 1.68 -9.40
CA ARG A 89 3.95 0.57 -8.80
C ARG A 89 2.59 1.01 -8.27
N ALA A 90 2.39 2.30 -8.07
CA ALA A 90 1.11 2.89 -7.67
C ALA A 90 0.80 4.09 -8.58
N LEU A 91 -0.47 4.47 -8.61
CA LEU A 91 -0.94 5.71 -9.22
C LEU A 91 -0.89 6.85 -8.21
N ASP A 92 -0.53 8.04 -8.68
CA ASP A 92 -0.72 9.28 -7.92
C ASP A 92 -2.21 9.54 -7.68
N LEU A 93 -2.51 10.40 -6.71
CA LEU A 93 -3.88 10.63 -6.29
C LEU A 93 -4.75 11.26 -7.37
N ALA A 94 -4.19 12.12 -8.23
CA ALA A 94 -4.94 12.76 -9.30
C ALA A 94 -5.33 11.73 -10.38
N THR A 95 -4.36 10.92 -10.82
CA THR A 95 -4.60 9.83 -11.77
C THR A 95 -5.58 8.81 -11.22
N TYR A 96 -5.41 8.40 -9.96
CA TYR A 96 -6.31 7.44 -9.32
C TYR A 96 -7.74 7.98 -9.20
N SER A 97 -7.91 9.27 -8.85
CA SER A 97 -9.23 9.89 -8.68
C SER A 97 -9.98 10.10 -10.00
N ALA A 98 -9.26 10.20 -11.12
CA ALA A 98 -9.83 10.29 -12.46
C ALA A 98 -10.38 8.95 -12.97
N LEU A 99 -10.04 7.82 -12.33
CA LEU A 99 -10.54 6.51 -12.75
C LEU A 99 -12.04 6.38 -12.46
N PRO A 100 -12.82 5.80 -13.39
CA PRO A 100 -14.22 5.51 -13.14
C PRO A 100 -14.34 4.63 -11.90
N ARG A 101 -15.00 5.15 -10.85
CA ARG A 101 -15.37 4.35 -9.69
C ARG A 101 -16.34 3.29 -10.19
N ALA A 102 -15.92 2.03 -10.24
CA ALA A 102 -16.79 0.93 -10.65
C ALA A 102 -18.10 1.04 -9.87
N ALA A 103 -19.18 1.36 -10.57
CA ALA A 103 -20.49 1.51 -9.96
C ALA A 103 -20.84 0.18 -9.25
N PRO A 104 -21.44 0.21 -8.05
CA PRO A 104 -22.00 -0.99 -7.49
C PRO A 104 -23.02 -1.52 -8.49
N ARG A 105 -22.85 -2.76 -8.97
CA ARG A 105 -23.88 -3.46 -9.72
C ARG A 105 -25.09 -3.59 -8.79
N ARG A 106 -26.00 -2.62 -8.84
CA ARG A 106 -27.34 -2.80 -8.28
C ARG A 106 -27.97 -3.91 -9.13
N GLN A 107 -28.03 -5.12 -8.58
CA GLN A 107 -28.99 -6.11 -9.06
C GLN A 107 -30.37 -5.48 -8.86
N ALA A 108 -30.94 -4.96 -9.94
CA ALA A 108 -32.38 -4.73 -10.02
C ALA A 108 -33.01 -6.12 -10.08
N GLY A 109 -33.46 -6.61 -8.92
CA GLY A 109 -34.31 -7.80 -8.83
C GLY A 109 -35.69 -7.45 -9.37
N SER A 110 -36.12 -8.26 -10.34
CA SER A 110 -37.43 -8.24 -11.01
C SER A 110 -38.60 -8.48 -10.08
#